data_AF-A0A271IYN0-F1
#
_entry.id   AF-A0A271IYN0-F1
#
_cell.length_a   1.000
_cell.length_b   1.000
_cell.length_c   1.000
_cell.angle_alpha   90.00
_cell.angle_beta   90.00
_cell.angle_gamma   90.00
#
_symmetry.space_group_name_H-M   'P 1'
#
loop_
_entity.id
_entity.type
_entity.pdbx_description
1 polymer ?
#
loop_
_entity_poly.entity_id
_entity_poly.type
_entity_poly.pdbx_seq_one_letter_code
_entity_poly.pdbx_strand_id
1 'polypeptide(L)'
;MALYELHDAKLAGVEGQGYVFPVDTFEGKQYRGVFFANDDDESSITTDVEEATFEGMIYHKTTQGEGDATVSVTNIVETAVGRRADLQVL
;
A
#
# COMPACT_ATOMS: atom_id res chain seq x y z
N MET A 1 3.07 -8.51 19.20
CA MET A 1 2.35 -8.14 17.97
C MET A 1 2.99 -6.86 17.48
N ALA A 2 3.61 -6.85 16.30
CA ALA A 2 4.07 -5.60 15.70
C ALA A 2 2.82 -4.83 15.29
N LEU A 3 2.61 -3.63 15.83
CA LEU A 3 1.61 -2.72 15.28
C LEU A 3 2.17 -2.26 13.94
N TYR A 4 1.47 -2.58 12.85
CA TYR A 4 1.76 -1.92 11.59
C TYR A 4 1.23 -0.49 11.71
N GLU A 5 2.13 0.48 11.59
CA GLU A 5 1.79 1.90 11.70
C GLU A 5 1.62 2.48 10.30
N LEU A 6 0.67 3.39 10.17
CA LEU A 6 0.53 4.18 8.95
C LEU A 6 1.68 5.17 8.92
N HIS A 7 2.47 5.10 7.86
CA HIS A 7 3.54 6.05 7.58
C HIS A 7 3.17 6.85 6.34
N ASP A 8 3.71 8.06 6.23
CA ASP A 8 3.62 8.84 5.01
C ASP A 8 4.17 8.00 3.84
N ALA A 9 3.37 7.92 2.78
CA ALA A 9 3.64 7.09 1.62
C ALA A 9 3.12 7.78 0.37
N LYS A 10 3.57 7.30 -0.78
CA LYS A 10 3.18 7.80 -2.07
C LYS A 10 2.85 6.62 -2.98
N LEU A 11 1.73 6.70 -3.70
CA LEU A 11 1.31 5.66 -4.64
C LEU A 11 1.14 6.30 -6.02
N ALA A 12 1.97 5.92 -6.98
CA ALA A 12 1.87 6.40 -8.37
C ALA A 12 1.80 7.95 -8.51
N GLY A 13 2.44 8.69 -7.61
CA GLY A 13 2.37 10.15 -7.60
C GLY A 13 1.43 10.75 -6.54
N VAL A 14 0.51 9.94 -6.01
CA VAL A 14 -0.53 10.33 -5.05
C VAL A 14 0.05 10.32 -3.64
N GLU A 15 -0.01 11.44 -2.94
CA GLU A 15 0.44 11.54 -1.54
C GLU A 15 -0.62 10.98 -0.59
N GLY A 16 -0.18 10.21 0.40
CA GLY A 16 -1.08 9.55 1.33
C GLY A 16 -0.34 8.88 2.48
N GLN A 17 -0.99 7.90 3.08
CA GLN A 17 -0.42 7.13 4.18
C GLN A 17 -0.59 5.64 3.93
N GLY A 18 0.45 4.86 4.14
CA GLY A 18 0.39 3.43 3.85
C GLY A 18 1.63 2.67 4.26
N TYR A 19 1.53 1.36 4.08
CA TYR A 19 2.64 0.45 4.32
C TYR A 19 2.44 -0.84 3.54
N VAL A 20 3.55 -1.54 3.32
CA VAL A 20 3.60 -2.89 2.74
C VAL A 20 4.09 -3.88 3.80
N PHE A 21 3.51 -5.08 3.83
CA PHE A 21 3.80 -6.12 4.80
C PHE A 21 3.76 -7.52 4.15
N PRO A 22 4.58 -8.48 4.63
CA PRO A 22 4.57 -9.84 4.14
C PRO A 22 3.38 -10.62 4.72
N VAL A 23 2.76 -11.43 3.87
CA VAL A 23 1.73 -12.40 4.20
C VAL A 23 2.21 -13.78 3.76
N ASP A 24 2.29 -14.72 4.69
CA ASP A 24 2.54 -16.12 4.37
C ASP A 24 1.24 -16.74 3.81
N THR A 25 1.26 -17.12 2.54
CA THR A 25 0.19 -17.85 1.86
C THR A 25 0.60 -19.30 1.60
N PHE A 26 -0.32 -20.16 1.18
CA PHE A 26 -0.03 -21.56 0.85
C PHE A 26 1.00 -21.71 -0.29
N GLU A 27 1.06 -20.72 -1.19
CA GLU A 27 1.95 -20.71 -2.35
C GLU A 27 3.32 -20.05 -2.05
N GLY A 28 3.50 -19.45 -0.88
CA GLY A 28 4.76 -18.82 -0.47
C GLY A 28 4.56 -17.52 0.28
N LYS A 29 5.60 -16.67 0.28
CA LYS A 29 5.50 -15.31 0.85
C LYS A 29 5.05 -14.34 -0.22
N GLN A 30 3.92 -13.70 0.02
CA GLN A 30 3.45 -12.57 -0.78
C GLN A 30 3.58 -11.29 0.03
N TYR A 31 3.73 -10.14 -0.63
CA TYR A 31 3.67 -8.86 0.04
C TYR A 31 2.37 -8.17 -0.33
N ARG A 32 1.65 -7.69 0.68
CA ARG A 32 0.42 -6.91 0.52
C ARG A 32 0.64 -5.55 1.14
N GLY A 33 -0.06 -4.55 0.65
CA GLY A 33 0.00 -3.21 1.19
C GLY A 33 -1.37 -2.63 1.39
N VAL A 34 -1.41 -1.57 2.18
CA VAL A 34 -2.59 -0.72 2.34
C VAL A 34 -2.12 0.70 2.15
N PHE A 35 -2.83 1.45 1.31
CA PHE A 35 -2.59 2.86 1.08
C PHE A 35 -3.88 3.64 1.24
N PHE A 36 -3.81 4.77 1.92
CA PHE A 36 -4.89 5.70 2.12
C PHE A 36 -4.52 6.99 1.39
N ALA A 37 -5.33 7.40 0.40
CA ALA A 37 -5.18 8.71 -0.21
C ALA A 37 -5.58 9.80 0.79
N ASN A 38 -4.89 10.94 0.73
CA ASN A 38 -5.40 12.16 1.33
C ASN A 38 -6.59 12.71 0.50
N ASP A 39 -7.55 13.35 1.18
CA ASP A 39 -8.83 13.86 0.64
C ASP A 39 -8.68 14.70 -0.65
N ASP A 40 -7.56 15.45 -0.78
CA ASP A 40 -7.27 16.29 -1.95
C ASP A 40 -6.94 15.49 -3.24
N ASP A 41 -6.54 14.22 -3.09
CA ASP A 41 -5.92 13.40 -4.13
C ASP A 41 -6.67 12.06 -4.33
N GLU A 42 -7.86 11.90 -3.77
CA GLU A 42 -8.66 10.65 -3.83
C GLU A 42 -9.10 10.23 -5.24
N SER A 43 -9.04 11.15 -6.21
CA SER A 43 -9.51 10.94 -7.59
C SER A 43 -8.49 10.22 -8.47
N SER A 44 -7.22 10.17 -8.07
CA SER A 44 -6.11 9.64 -8.87
C SER A 44 -5.83 8.15 -8.63
N ILE A 45 -6.35 7.57 -7.54
CA ILE A 45 -6.24 6.13 -7.30
C ILE A 45 -7.34 5.37 -8.06
N THR A 46 -6.95 4.51 -8.98
CA THR A 46 -7.86 3.59 -9.69
C THR A 46 -7.36 2.16 -9.64
N THR A 47 -8.28 1.19 -9.68
CA THR A 47 -7.95 -0.24 -9.84
C THR A 47 -7.49 -0.58 -11.26
N ASP A 48 -7.60 0.37 -12.20
CA ASP A 48 -7.18 0.20 -13.59
C ASP A 48 -5.64 0.24 -13.75
N VAL A 49 -4.92 0.63 -12.69
CA VAL A 49 -3.45 0.64 -12.70
C VAL A 49 -2.94 -0.76 -12.37
N GLU A 50 -2.60 -1.52 -13.40
CA GLU A 50 -2.00 -2.87 -13.26
C GLU A 50 -0.63 -2.81 -12.56
N GLU A 51 0.13 -1.72 -12.75
CA GLU A 51 1.46 -1.52 -12.16
C GLU A 51 1.61 -0.08 -11.64
N ALA A 52 1.76 0.08 -10.33
CA ALA A 52 1.97 1.34 -9.64
C ALA A 52 3.23 1.27 -8.76
N THR A 53 3.98 2.35 -8.65
CA THR A 53 5.09 2.44 -7.68
C THR A 53 4.52 2.91 -6.34
N PHE A 54 4.65 2.08 -5.31
CA PHE A 54 4.44 2.46 -3.92
C PHE A 54 5.78 2.87 -3.32
N GLU A 55 5.87 4.08 -2.77
CA GLU A 55 7.01 4.59 -2.03
C GLU A 55 6.56 4.81 -0.58
N GLY A 56 7.17 4.13 0.38
CA GLY A 56 6.77 4.27 1.78
C GLY A 56 7.39 3.21 2.67
N MET A 57 6.72 2.92 3.78
CA MET A 57 7.24 1.95 4.75
C MET A 57 7.00 0.52 4.29
N ILE A 58 8.08 -0.24 4.12
CA ILE A 58 8.05 -1.67 3.82
C ILE A 58 8.47 -2.41 5.08
N TYR A 59 7.50 -3.11 5.67
CA TYR A 59 7.75 -4.05 6.75
C TYR A 59 8.25 -5.36 6.17
N HIS A 60 9.29 -5.91 6.78
CA HIS A 60 9.73 -7.29 6.61
C HIS A 60 9.57 -8.04 7.93
N LYS A 61 9.83 -9.35 7.92
CA LYS A 61 9.68 -10.22 9.09
C LYS A 61 10.56 -9.81 10.28
N THR A 62 11.71 -9.19 10.01
CA THR A 62 12.74 -8.86 11.01
C THR A 62 13.21 -7.41 10.97
N THR A 63 12.79 -6.66 9.96
CA THR A 63 13.25 -5.30 9.70
C THR A 63 12.09 -4.47 9.14
N GLN A 64 12.20 -3.16 9.24
CA GLN A 64 11.32 -2.21 8.58
C GLN A 64 12.19 -1.12 7.98
N GLY A 65 11.81 -0.59 6.82
CA GLY A 65 12.54 0.47 6.18
C GLY A 65 11.69 1.17 5.13
N GLU A 66 12.01 2.44 4.91
CA GLU A 66 11.46 3.19 3.78
C GLU A 66 12.06 2.63 2.48
N GLY A 67 11.20 2.44 1.49
CA GLY A 67 11.61 1.95 0.18
C GLY A 67 10.49 2.05 -0.84
N ASP A 68 10.81 1.70 -2.07
CA ASP A 68 9.87 1.62 -3.16
C ASP A 68 9.58 0.16 -3.56
N ALA A 69 8.35 -0.12 -3.95
CA ALA A 69 7.91 -1.40 -4.43
C ALA A 69 6.90 -1.23 -5.57
N THR A 70 7.05 -2.04 -6.61
CA THR A 70 6.02 -2.14 -7.67
C THR A 70 4.84 -2.94 -7.13
N VAL A 71 3.66 -2.32 -7.10
CA VAL A 71 2.42 -2.88 -6.59
C VAL A 71 1.30 -2.77 -7.62
N SER A 72 0.34 -3.68 -7.55
CA SER A 72 -0.93 -3.58 -8.25
C SER A 72 -2.05 -3.21 -7.27
N VAL A 73 -2.96 -2.34 -7.70
CA VAL A 73 -4.14 -1.97 -6.89
C VAL A 73 -5.21 -3.04 -7.07
N THR A 74 -5.30 -3.96 -6.11
CA THR A 74 -6.23 -5.10 -6.19
C THR A 74 -7.66 -4.73 -5.83
N ASN A 75 -7.84 -3.75 -4.95
CA ASN A 75 -9.16 -3.34 -4.48
C ASN A 75 -9.12 -1.90 -3.98
N ILE A 76 -10.24 -1.17 -4.12
CA ILE A 76 -10.43 0.16 -3.54
C ILE A 76 -11.68 0.11 -2.67
N VAL A 77 -11.52 0.50 -1.41
CA VAL A 77 -12.58 0.56 -0.41
C VAL A 77 -12.77 2.01 0.01
N GLU A 78 -13.96 2.56 -0.23
CA GLU A 78 -14.35 3.87 0.29
C GLU A 78 -14.67 3.74 1.79
N THR A 79 -13.97 4.51 2.62
CA THR A 79 -14.15 4.54 4.07
C THR A 79 -14.64 5.93 4.51
N ALA A 80 -15.13 6.04 5.75
CA ALA A 80 -15.62 7.31 6.30
C ALA A 80 -14.53 8.40 6.42
N VAL A 81 -13.26 8.04 6.23
CA VAL A 81 -12.09 8.92 6.36
C VAL A 81 -11.30 9.05 5.05
N GLY A 82 -11.86 8.57 3.94
CA GLY A 82 -11.26 8.63 2.60
C GLY A 82 -11.19 7.25 1.90
N ARG A 83 -10.44 7.16 0.81
CA ARG A 83 -10.25 5.95 0.00
C ARG A 83 -9.04 5.13 0.45
N ARG A 84 -9.30 3.86 0.74
CA ARG A 84 -8.27 2.85 1.02
C ARG A 84 -8.06 1.97 -0.20
N ALA A 85 -6.84 1.95 -0.73
CA ALA A 85 -6.38 1.01 -1.73
C ALA A 85 -5.69 -0.19 -1.08
N ASP A 86 -6.15 -1.40 -1.40
CA ASP A 86 -5.46 -2.63 -1.05
C ASP A 86 -4.48 -2.97 -2.19
N LEU A 87 -3.20 -3.05 -1.84
CA LEU A 87 -2.09 -3.22 -2.75
C LEU A 87 -1.56 -4.66 -2.69
N GLN A 88 -1.06 -5.15 -3.83
CA GLN A 88 -0.32 -6.40 -3.91
C GLN A 88 1.01 -6.14 -4.62
N VAL A 89 2.13 -6.50 -4.00
CA VAL A 89 3.45 -6.37 -4.64
C VAL A 89 3.56 -7.40 -5.75
N LEU A 90 4.08 -6.96 -6.91
CA LEU A 90 4.34 -7.78 -8.09
C LEU A 90 5.68 -8.51 -8.01
#